data_AF-A0A0U5CEY0-F1
#
_entry.id   AF-A0A0U5CEY0-F1
#
_cell.length_a   1.000
_cell.length_b   1.000
_cell.length_c   1.000
_cell.angle_alpha   90.00
_cell.angle_beta   90.00
_cell.angle_gamma   90.00
#
_symmetry.space_group_name_H-M   'P 1'
#
loop_
_entity.id
_entity.type
_entity.pdbx_description
1 polymer ?
#
loop_
_entity_poly.entity_id
_entity_poly.type
_entity_poly.pdbx_seq_one_letter_code
_entity_poly.pdbx_strand_id
1 'polypeptide(L)' 'MEAIPGLVALGTVFMLLGLLWLVLIVVALIQIAQSTELSMPMKLVWAVVVFFFPLLGTLVWFILGRRIGDPFRS' A
#
# COMPACT_ATOMS: atom_id res chain seq x y z
N MET A 1 24.98 16.72 -19.57
CA MET A 1 24.67 15.35 -19.09
C MET A 1 23.54 14.86 -19.97
N GLU A 2 23.81 13.94 -20.89
CA GLU A 2 22.74 13.36 -21.71
C GLU A 2 21.91 12.44 -20.82
N ALA A 3 20.61 12.72 -20.71
CA ALA A 3 19.71 11.89 -19.93
C ALA A 3 19.55 10.55 -20.65
N ILE A 4 19.80 9.43 -19.95
CA ILE A 4 19.56 8.09 -20.48
C ILE A 4 18.04 7.96 -20.69
N PRO A 5 17.52 7.87 -21.93
CA PRO A 5 16.08 7.97 -22.20
C PRO A 5 15.26 6.91 -21.44
N GLY A 6 15.83 5.70 -21.32
CA GLY A 6 15.20 4.61 -20.57
C GLY A 6 15.02 4.92 -19.07
N LEU A 7 15.99 5.58 -18.44
CA LEU A 7 15.91 5.93 -17.02
C LEU A 7 14.84 7.00 -16.78
N VAL A 8 14.73 7.98 -17.67
CA VAL A 8 13.70 9.02 -17.61
C VAL A 8 12.30 8.43 -17.77
N ALA A 9 12.13 7.51 -18.73
CA ALA A 9 10.86 6.83 -18.94
C ALA A 9 10.43 6.01 -17.71
N LEU A 10 11.35 5.22 -17.13
CA LEU A 10 11.08 4.47 -15.90
C LEU A 10 10.71 5.39 -14.73
N GLY A 11 11.48 6.46 -14.52
CA GLY A 11 11.19 7.44 -13.47
C GLY A 11 9.81 8.06 -13.61
N THR A 12 9.40 8.37 -14.85
CA THR A 12 8.08 8.93 -15.15
C THR A 12 6.97 7.94 -14.83
N VAL A 13 7.12 6.66 -15.22
CA VAL A 13 6.14 5.62 -14.91
C VAL A 13 5.98 5.43 -13.40
N PHE A 14 7.08 5.33 -12.65
CA PHE A 14 7.02 5.19 -11.19
C PHE A 14 6.37 6.41 -10.52
N MET A 15 6.65 7.62 -11.02
CA MET A 15 6.01 8.84 -10.52
C MET A 15 4.49 8.81 -10.74
N LEU A 16 4.02 8.41 -11.92
CA LEU A 16 2.60 8.30 -12.22
C LEU A 16 1.91 7.23 -11.37
N LEU A 17 2.55 6.07 -11.19
CA LEU A 17 2.03 5.00 -10.33
C LEU A 17 1.97 5.44 -8.87
N GLY A 18 3.00 6.15 -8.37
CA GLY A 18 3.01 6.71 -7.02
C GLY A 18 1.92 7.76 -6.81
N LEU A 19 1.68 8.61 -7.80
CA LEU A 19 0.61 9.61 -7.75
C LEU A 19 -0.77 8.95 -7.75
N LEU A 20 -0.99 7.95 -8.63
CA LEU A 20 -2.23 7.17 -8.65
C LEU A 20 -2.47 6.50 -7.29
N TRP A 21 -1.44 5.90 -6.71
CA TRP A 21 -1.52 5.27 -5.40
C TRP A 21 -1.91 6.27 -4.30
N LEU A 22 -1.31 7.46 -4.29
CA LEU A 22 -1.68 8.52 -3.34
C LEU A 22 -3.14 8.97 -3.51
N VAL A 23 -3.61 9.13 -4.75
CA VAL A 23 -5.02 9.48 -5.03
C VAL A 23 -5.95 8.41 -4.47
N LEU A 24 -5.65 7.13 -4.66
CA LEU A 24 -6.46 6.03 -4.12
C LEU A 24 -6.53 6.06 -2.59
N ILE A 25 -5.42 6.33 -1.90
CA ILE A 25 -5.40 6.48 -0.43
C ILE A 25 -6.30 7.64 0.00
N VAL A 26 -6.16 8.81 -0.63
CA VAL A 26 -6.97 10.00 -0.28
C VAL A 26 -8.46 9.72 -0.49
N VAL A 27 -8.82 9.14 -1.64
CA VAL A 27 -10.21 8.77 -1.95
C VAL A 27 -10.76 7.78 -0.92
N ALA A 28 -9.99 6.76 -0.55
CA ALA A 28 -10.40 5.80 0.47
C ALA A 28 -10.60 6.46 1.85
N LEU A 29 -9.70 7.35 2.27
CA LEU A 29 -9.85 8.09 3.53
C LEU A 29 -11.09 8.99 3.53
N ILE A 30 -11.39 9.66 2.41
CA ILE A 30 -12.60 10.47 2.26
C ILE A 30 -13.85 9.59 2.40
N GLN A 31 -13.88 8.43 1.74
CA GLN A 31 -15.00 7.50 1.83
C GLN A 31 -15.21 6.97 3.27
N ILE A 32 -14.13 6.64 3.98
CA ILE A 32 -14.18 6.23 5.39
C ILE A 32 -14.74 7.36 6.27
N ALA A 33 -14.28 8.60 6.04
CA ALA A 33 -14.76 9.76 6.80
C ALA A 33 -16.26 10.01 6.56
N GLN A 34 -16.72 9.91 5.31
CA GLN A 34 -18.10 10.15 4.90
C GLN A 34 -19.06 8.99 5.22
N SER A 35 -18.54 7.79 5.46
CA SER A 35 -19.34 6.62 5.83
C SER A 35 -20.25 6.89 7.03
N THR A 36 -21.54 6.65 6.90
CA THR A 36 -22.52 6.74 8.00
C THR A 36 -22.72 5.40 8.70
N GLU A 37 -22.32 4.29 8.08
CA GLU A 37 -22.43 2.93 8.61
C GLU A 37 -21.31 2.60 9.62
N LEU A 38 -20.18 3.29 9.55
CA LEU A 38 -19.04 3.08 10.43
C LEU A 38 -19.15 3.91 11.71
N SER A 39 -19.05 3.24 12.86
CA SER A 39 -18.83 3.92 14.14
C SER A 39 -17.49 4.66 14.17
N MET A 40 -17.36 5.72 14.98
CA MET A 40 -16.15 6.54 15.05
C MET A 40 -14.86 5.73 15.32
N PRO A 41 -14.84 4.75 16.25
CA PRO A 41 -13.66 3.90 16.44
C PRO A 41 -13.31 3.07 15.19
N MET A 42 -14.33 2.58 14.47
CA MET A 42 -14.13 1.76 13.27
C MET A 42 -13.58 2.59 12.11
N LYS A 43 -13.98 3.86 11.98
CA LYS A 43 -13.38 4.79 11.01
C LYS A 43 -11.88 4.98 11.26
N LEU A 44 -11.49 5.13 12.52
CA LEU A 44 -10.08 5.24 12.92
C LEU A 44 -9.29 3.99 12.55
N VAL A 45 -9.82 2.81 12.83
CA VAL A 45 -9.19 1.54 12.44
C VAL A 45 -8.98 1.47 10.93
N TRP A 46 -10.00 1.76 10.13
CA TRP A 46 -9.89 1.72 8.66
C TRP A 46 -8.92 2.76 8.12
N ALA A 47 -8.89 3.97 8.69
CA ALA A 47 -7.94 5.00 8.29
C ALA A 47 -6.48 4.54 8.51
N VAL A 48 -6.19 3.93 9.67
CA VAL A 48 -4.88 3.35 9.98
C VAL A 48 -4.57 2.20 9.02
N VAL A 49 -5.52 1.29 8.79
CA VAL A 49 -5.32 0.15 7.87
C VAL A 49 -5.00 0.61 6.45
N VAL A 50 -5.75 1.57 5.90
CA VAL A 50 -5.51 2.09 4.53
C VAL A 50 -4.16 2.80 4.44
N PHE A 51 -3.81 3.60 5.45
CA PHE A 51 -2.53 4.32 5.47
C PHE A 51 -1.33 3.37 5.58
N PHE A 52 -1.42 2.36 6.44
CA PHE A 52 -0.35 1.38 6.66
C PHE A 52 -0.44 0.14 5.75
N PHE A 53 -1.41 0.05 4.85
CA PHE A 53 -1.61 -1.10 3.97
C PHE A 53 -0.33 -1.61 3.28
N PRO A 54 0.55 -0.76 2.71
CA PRO A 54 1.81 -1.21 2.10
C PRO A 54 2.77 -1.90 3.08
N LEU A 55 2.73 -1.46 4.34
CA LEU A 55 3.57 -1.97 5.42
C LEU A 55 2.95 -3.21 6.08
N LEU A 56 1.62 -3.25 6.20
CA LEU A 56 0.90 -4.39 6.76
C LEU A 56 1.08 -5.64 5.90
N GLY A 57 1.04 -5.53 4.57
CA GLY A 57 1.29 -6.68 3.69
C GLY A 57 2.68 -7.28 3.87
N THR A 58 3.70 -6.43 4.02
CA THR A 58 5.08 -6.86 4.27
C THR A 58 5.25 -7.45 5.68
N LEU A 59 4.66 -6.82 6.71
CA LEU A 59 4.66 -7.37 8.08
C LEU A 59 3.96 -8.74 8.15
N VAL A 60 2.82 -8.89 7.49
CA VAL A 60 2.06 -10.15 7.39
C VAL A 60 2.93 -11.23 6.75
N TRP A 61 3.62 -10.93 5.64
CA TRP A 61 4.55 -11.86 5.02
C TRP A 61 5.71 -12.26 5.95
N PHE A 62 6.30 -11.31 6.68
CA PHE A 62 7.35 -11.62 7.65
C PHE A 62 6.85 -12.51 8.81
N ILE A 63 5.61 -12.33 9.27
CA ILE A 63 5.08 -13.10 10.41
C ILE A 63 4.58 -14.48 9.97
N LEU A 64 3.81 -14.56 8.88
CA LEU A 64 3.16 -15.79 8.41
C LEU A 64 3.95 -16.50 7.31
N GLY A 65 4.55 -15.76 6.37
CA GLY A 65 5.27 -16.31 5.23
C GLY A 65 6.54 -17.08 5.61
N ARG A 66 7.19 -16.72 6.72
CA ARG A 66 8.33 -17.49 7.26
C ARG A 66 7.99 -18.93 7.67
N ARG A 67 6.72 -19.30 7.80
CA ARG A 67 6.29 -20.68 8.13
C ARG A 67 5.91 -21.52 6.91
N ILE A 68 5.88 -20.94 5.71
CA ILE A 68 5.47 -21.62 4.47
C ILE A 68 6.68 -22.22 3.71
N GLY A 69 7.90 -21.83 4.07
CA GLY A 69 9.13 -22.37 3.48
C GLY A 69 9.87 -23.28 4.43
N ASP A 70 9.60 -24.59 4.38
CA ASP A 70 10.56 -25.68 4.62
C ASP A 70 10.14 -26.94 3.78
N PRO A 71 9.87 -26.87 2.46
CA PRO A 71 9.49 -28.04 1.66
C PRO A 71 10.62 -29.07 1.45
N PHE A 72 11.85 -28.75 1.86
CA PHE A 72 13.03 -29.62 1.75
C PHE A 72 13.70 -29.90 3.10
N ARG A 73 12.99 -29.73 4.21
CA ARG A 73 13.46 -30.17 5.51
C ARG A 73 13.27 -31.69 5.62
N SER A 74 14.19 -32.43 4.99
CA SER A 74 14.44 -33.86 5.17
C SER A 74 15.44 -34.08 6.30
#